data_AF-A0A2T0KG94-F1
#
_entry.id   AF-A0A2T0KG94-F1
#
_cell.length_a   1.000
_cell.length_b   1.000
_cell.length_c   1.000
_cell.angle_alpha   90.00
_cell.angle_beta   90.00
_cell.angle_gamma   90.00
#
_symmetry.space_group_name_H-M   'P 1'
#
loop_
_entity.id
_entity.type
_entity.pdbx_description
1 polymer ?
#
loop_
_entity_poly.entity_id
_entity_poly.type
_entity_poly.pdbx_seq_one_letter_code
_entity_poly.pdbx_strand_id
1 'polypeptide(L)'
;MSENEMRINRFGFGESGDMDDLARTVEPTELAMVLKSIVRLVLAEETGLLETLTDEAQADFVVPLGMAGKMLSGSDYSVKELVAAACTVRYCAEPHIPGFPSELSRLVSQLPR
;
A
#
# COMPACT_ATOMS: atom_id res chain seq x y z
N MET A 1 9.47 -18.22 30.42
CA MET A 1 8.62 -18.22 29.22
C MET A 1 9.09 -17.03 28.40
N SER A 2 9.65 -17.22 27.21
CA SER A 2 10.03 -16.08 26.36
C SER A 2 8.75 -15.50 25.77
N GLU A 3 8.41 -14.28 26.16
CA GLU A 3 7.46 -13.45 25.43
C GLU A 3 8.06 -13.25 24.04
N ASN A 4 7.46 -13.90 23.05
CA ASN A 4 7.73 -13.62 21.65
C ASN A 4 7.12 -12.23 21.38
N GLU A 5 7.87 -11.17 21.64
CA GLU A 5 7.46 -9.80 21.30
C GLU A 5 7.22 -9.75 19.79
N MET A 6 5.95 -9.83 19.40
CA MET A 6 5.56 -9.79 17.99
C MET A 6 5.95 -8.41 17.45
N ARG A 7 6.91 -8.38 16.53
CA ARG A 7 7.32 -7.15 15.86
C ARG A 7 6.13 -6.64 15.04
N ILE A 8 5.64 -5.45 15.40
CA ILE A 8 4.57 -4.76 14.67
C ILE A 8 5.23 -3.78 13.72
N ASN A 9 4.86 -3.84 12.43
CA ASN A 9 5.38 -2.93 11.44
C ASN A 9 4.65 -1.57 11.44
N ARG A 10 5.14 -0.66 10.58
CA ARG A 10 4.67 0.72 10.46
C ARG A 10 3.20 0.85 10.04
N PHE A 11 2.60 -0.24 9.55
CA PHE A 11 1.21 -0.34 9.12
C PHE A 11 0.34 -1.10 10.15
N GLY A 12 0.88 -1.42 11.33
CA GLY A 12 0.13 -2.04 12.42
C GLY A 12 -0.01 -3.57 12.30
N PHE A 13 0.66 -4.20 11.33
CA PHE A 13 0.62 -5.66 11.19
C PHE A 13 1.73 -6.30 12.02
N GLY A 14 1.34 -7.29 12.82
CA GLY A 14 2.30 -8.21 13.43
C GLY A 14 2.91 -9.10 12.37
N GLU A 15 4.21 -9.37 12.48
CA GLU A 15 4.88 -10.41 11.68
C GLU A 15 4.41 -11.81 12.12
N SER A 16 3.17 -12.18 11.77
CA SER A 16 2.57 -13.50 11.99
C SER A 16 2.75 -14.41 10.76
N GLY A 17 2.44 -15.71 10.91
CA GLY A 17 2.60 -16.71 9.86
C GLY A 17 1.81 -16.42 8.57
N ASP A 18 0.65 -15.78 8.65
CA ASP A 18 -0.18 -15.47 7.47
C ASP A 18 0.51 -14.45 6.55
N MET A 19 1.26 -13.50 7.12
CA MET A 19 2.04 -12.52 6.35
C MET A 19 3.28 -13.19 5.72
N ASP A 20 3.84 -14.22 6.35
CA ASP A 20 4.95 -14.99 5.79
C ASP A 20 4.53 -15.78 4.55
N ASP A 21 3.34 -16.38 4.58
CA ASP A 21 2.81 -17.12 3.43
C ASP A 21 2.50 -16.18 2.26
N LEU A 22 1.86 -15.04 2.53
CA LEU A 22 1.60 -14.03 1.49
C LEU A 22 2.90 -13.46 0.92
N ALA A 23 3.89 -13.18 1.77
CA ALA A 23 5.21 -12.70 1.36
C ALA A 23 5.96 -13.69 0.44
N ARG A 24 5.70 -14.99 0.54
CA ARG A 24 6.28 -16.01 -0.36
C ARG A 24 5.61 -16.06 -1.74
N THR A 25 4.39 -15.53 -1.87
CA THR A 25 3.62 -15.56 -3.13
C THR A 25 3.78 -14.32 -3.99
N VAL A 26 4.40 -13.26 -3.46
CA VAL A 26 4.58 -11.99 -4.18
C VAL A 26 6.00 -11.86 -4.71
N GLU A 27 6.14 -11.25 -5.89
CA GLU A 27 7.44 -10.79 -6.39
C GLU A 27 7.73 -9.38 -5.83
N PRO A 28 8.71 -9.20 -4.91
CA PRO A 28 8.86 -7.94 -4.18
C PRO A 28 9.17 -6.75 -5.09
N THR A 29 9.95 -6.96 -6.15
CA THR A 29 10.29 -5.91 -7.11
C THR A 29 9.06 -5.42 -7.87
N GLU A 30 8.22 -6.35 -8.33
CA GLU A 30 6.97 -6.03 -9.05
C GLU A 30 5.99 -5.31 -8.13
N LEU A 31 5.81 -5.80 -6.91
CA LEU A 31 4.93 -5.18 -5.93
C LEU A 31 5.39 -3.75 -5.58
N ALA A 32 6.69 -3.54 -5.40
CA ALA A 32 7.24 -2.21 -5.17
C ALA A 32 7.02 -1.28 -6.37
N MET A 33 7.12 -1.78 -7.60
CA MET A 33 6.86 -0.99 -8.81
C MET A 33 5.38 -0.58 -8.92
N VAL A 34 4.45 -1.50 -8.64
CA VAL A 34 3.01 -1.19 -8.63
C VAL A 34 2.72 -0.13 -7.58
N LEU A 35 3.21 -0.32 -6.35
CA LEU A 35 2.97 0.62 -5.25
C LEU A 35 3.59 2.00 -5.52
N LYS A 36 4.81 2.05 -6.08
CA LYS A 36 5.43 3.31 -6.55
C LYS A 36 4.62 3.99 -7.65
N SER A 37 4.03 3.21 -8.56
CA SER A 37 3.19 3.76 -9.64
C SER A 37 1.93 4.40 -9.08
N ILE A 38 1.28 3.78 -8.09
CA ILE A 38 0.12 4.36 -7.39
C ILE A 38 0.52 5.64 -6.67
N VAL A 39 1.62 5.61 -5.89
CA VAL A 39 2.15 6.80 -5.19
C VAL A 39 2.37 7.95 -6.16
N ARG A 40 3.06 7.69 -7.28
CA ARG A 40 3.32 8.73 -8.29
C ARG A 40 2.04 9.22 -8.94
N LEU A 41 1.12 8.32 -9.29
CA LEU A 41 -0.10 8.68 -10.00
C LEU A 41 -1.00 9.58 -9.14
N VAL A 42 -1.06 9.34 -7.83
CA VAL A 42 -1.99 10.03 -6.91
C VAL A 42 -1.33 11.23 -6.22
N LEU A 43 -0.07 11.12 -5.78
CA LEU A 43 0.58 12.13 -4.94
C LEU A 43 1.53 13.06 -5.72
N ALA A 44 1.78 12.84 -7.01
CA ALA A 44 2.53 13.81 -7.80
C ALA A 44 1.63 14.98 -8.19
N GLU A 45 2.02 16.20 -7.82
CA GLU A 45 1.29 17.43 -8.14
C GLU A 45 0.99 17.57 -9.65
N GLU A 46 1.87 17.03 -10.50
CA GLU A 46 1.75 17.08 -11.95
C GLU A 46 0.52 16.34 -12.51
N THR A 47 -0.01 15.35 -11.78
CA THR A 47 -1.16 14.55 -12.27
C THR A 47 -2.50 15.21 -11.96
N GLY A 48 -2.56 16.04 -10.91
CA GLY A 48 -3.81 16.62 -10.41
C GLY A 48 -4.88 15.58 -10.07
N LEU A 49 -4.50 14.31 -9.91
CA LEU A 49 -5.46 13.22 -9.75
C LEU A 49 -6.13 13.27 -8.38
N LEU A 50 -5.37 13.65 -7.35
CA LEU A 50 -5.85 13.67 -5.99
C LEU A 50 -7.09 14.55 -5.85
N GLU A 51 -7.08 15.73 -6.49
CA GLU A 51 -8.17 16.70 -6.50
C GLU A 51 -9.42 16.22 -7.24
N THR A 52 -9.32 15.15 -8.04
CA THR A 52 -10.47 14.53 -8.72
C THR A 52 -11.16 13.45 -7.90
N LEU A 53 -10.52 12.97 -6.83
CA LEU A 53 -11.09 11.98 -5.92
C LEU A 53 -12.07 12.65 -4.95
N THR A 54 -13.05 11.90 -4.46
CA THR A 54 -13.98 12.40 -3.43
C THR A 54 -13.23 12.68 -2.13
N ASP A 55 -13.76 13.58 -1.29
CA ASP A 55 -13.15 13.92 0.00
C ASP A 55 -12.96 12.69 0.89
N GLU A 56 -13.91 11.75 0.88
CA GLU A 56 -13.81 10.49 1.62
C GLU A 56 -12.68 9.61 1.07
N ALA A 57 -12.56 9.49 -0.25
CA ALA A 57 -11.49 8.73 -0.88
C ALA A 57 -10.12 9.33 -0.57
N GLN A 58 -9.99 10.66 -0.60
CA GLN A 58 -8.76 11.34 -0.21
C GLN A 58 -8.41 11.05 1.26
N ALA A 59 -9.38 11.18 2.17
CA ALA A 59 -9.18 10.96 3.60
C ALA A 59 -8.69 9.54 3.91
N ASP A 60 -9.28 8.52 3.27
CA ASP A 60 -8.94 7.12 3.52
C ASP A 60 -7.64 6.70 2.82
N PHE A 61 -7.35 7.26 1.64
CA PHE A 61 -6.29 6.75 0.77
C PHE A 61 -4.95 7.49 0.90
N VAL A 62 -4.96 8.80 1.14
CA VAL A 62 -3.75 9.63 1.09
C VAL A 62 -2.76 9.29 2.20
N VAL A 63 -3.24 9.04 3.42
CA VAL A 63 -2.38 8.72 4.57
C VAL A 63 -1.61 7.42 4.36
N PRO A 64 -2.25 6.26 4.13
CA PRO A 64 -1.52 5.01 3.90
C PRO A 64 -0.64 5.08 2.65
N LEU A 65 -1.09 5.78 1.59
CA LEU A 65 -0.30 5.93 0.38
C LEU A 65 0.94 6.81 0.59
N GLY A 66 0.83 7.89 1.36
CA GLY A 66 1.95 8.75 1.72
C GLY A 66 2.96 8.04 2.62
N MET A 67 2.50 7.20 3.54
CA MET A 67 3.37 6.33 4.34
C MET A 67 4.12 5.32 3.47
N ALA A 68 3.42 4.66 2.54
CA ALA A 68 4.03 3.76 1.56
C ALA A 68 5.05 4.51 0.68
N GLY A 69 4.72 5.72 0.21
CA GLY A 69 5.63 6.57 -0.57
C GLY A 69 6.93 6.86 0.17
N LYS A 70 6.84 7.32 1.43
CA LYS A 70 8.01 7.59 2.28
C LYS A 70 8.87 6.34 2.50
N MET A 71 8.23 5.20 2.77
CA MET A 71 8.91 3.90 2.91
C MET A 71 9.66 3.51 1.62
N LEU A 72 8.98 3.60 0.47
CA LEU A 72 9.54 3.25 -0.84
C LEU A 72 10.71 4.13 -1.27
N SER A 73 10.71 5.42 -0.89
CA SER A 73 11.84 6.32 -1.13
C SER A 73 13.06 6.01 -0.26
N GLY A 74 12.86 5.49 0.96
CA GLY A 74 13.95 5.12 1.85
C GLY A 74 14.66 3.83 1.46
N SER A 75 14.02 2.95 0.67
CA SER A 75 14.51 1.61 0.29
C SER A 75 14.89 0.68 1.45
N ASP A 76 14.60 1.08 2.69
CA ASP A 76 14.84 0.33 3.92
C ASP A 76 13.50 -0.21 4.42
N TYR A 77 13.09 -1.33 3.83
CA TYR A 77 11.89 -2.07 4.21
C TYR A 77 12.08 -3.56 3.91
N SER A 78 11.52 -4.40 4.77
CA SER A 78 11.42 -5.85 4.52
C SER A 78 10.34 -6.18 3.48
N VAL A 79 10.39 -7.39 2.91
CA VAL A 79 9.30 -7.89 2.03
C VAL A 79 7.96 -7.90 2.77
N LYS A 80 7.96 -8.25 4.06
CA LYS A 80 6.75 -8.23 4.89
C LYS A 80 6.17 -6.83 5.05
N GLU A 81 7.04 -5.84 5.30
CA GLU A 81 6.62 -4.44 5.34
C GLU A 81 6.06 -3.95 4.01
N LEU A 82 6.65 -4.38 2.88
CA LEU A 82 6.12 -4.07 1.56
C LEU A 82 4.73 -4.67 1.34
N VAL A 83 4.54 -5.93 1.71
CA VAL A 83 3.22 -6.61 1.64
C VAL A 83 2.22 -5.90 2.53
N ALA A 84 2.57 -5.59 3.77
CA ALA A 84 1.70 -4.87 4.70
C ALA A 84 1.29 -3.51 4.15
N ALA A 85 2.23 -2.75 3.60
CA ALA A 85 1.95 -1.47 2.95
C ALA A 85 0.95 -1.64 1.80
N ALA A 86 1.18 -2.62 0.94
CA ALA A 86 0.34 -2.88 -0.21
C ALA A 86 -1.08 -3.34 0.18
N CYS A 87 -1.21 -4.26 1.13
CA CYS A 87 -2.50 -4.68 1.68
C CYS A 87 -3.25 -3.50 2.32
N THR A 88 -2.55 -2.65 3.08
CA THR A 88 -3.16 -1.45 3.70
C THR A 88 -3.68 -0.49 2.65
N VAL A 89 -2.85 -0.17 1.65
CA VAL A 89 -3.22 0.72 0.55
C VAL A 89 -4.42 0.16 -0.22
N ARG A 90 -4.43 -1.14 -0.51
CA ARG A 90 -5.57 -1.80 -1.17
C ARG A 90 -6.82 -1.74 -0.31
N TYR A 91 -6.72 -2.09 0.97
CA TYR A 91 -7.84 -2.13 1.90
C TYR A 91 -8.53 -0.76 2.00
N CYS A 92 -7.75 0.31 2.17
CA CYS A 92 -8.28 1.68 2.22
C CYS A 92 -8.85 2.16 0.87
N ALA A 93 -8.31 1.67 -0.25
CA ALA A 93 -8.75 2.05 -1.59
C ALA A 93 -10.00 1.30 -2.08
N GLU A 94 -10.18 0.04 -1.67
CA GLU A 94 -11.17 -0.88 -2.25
C GLU A 94 -12.62 -0.35 -2.22
N PRO A 95 -13.10 0.29 -1.13
CA PRO A 95 -14.44 0.89 -1.10
C PRO A 95 -14.65 1.99 -2.14
N HIS A 96 -13.57 2.66 -2.57
CA HIS A 96 -13.60 3.86 -3.42
C HIS A 96 -13.31 3.56 -4.89
N ILE A 97 -12.92 2.33 -5.23
CA ILE A 97 -12.63 1.88 -6.62
C ILE A 97 -13.72 2.27 -7.64
N PRO A 98 -15.04 2.22 -7.33
CA PRO A 98 -16.07 2.63 -8.29
C PRO A 98 -15.97 4.11 -8.72
N GLY A 99 -15.39 4.98 -7.87
CA GLY A 99 -15.17 6.40 -8.16
C GLY A 99 -13.77 6.70 -8.69
N PHE A 100 -12.87 5.72 -8.74
CA PHE A 100 -11.50 5.92 -9.20
C PHE A 100 -11.41 5.90 -10.73
N PRO A 101 -10.50 6.69 -11.32
CA PRO A 101 -10.16 6.53 -12.72
C PRO A 101 -9.63 5.13 -13.02
N SER A 102 -9.92 4.64 -14.22
CA SER A 102 -9.66 3.25 -14.63
C SER A 102 -8.21 2.81 -14.42
N GLU A 103 -7.24 3.70 -14.64
CA GLU A 103 -5.83 3.43 -14.40
C GLU A 103 -5.52 3.17 -12.92
N LEU A 104 -6.04 4.01 -12.03
CA LEU A 104 -5.87 3.85 -10.58
C LEU A 104 -6.54 2.56 -10.10
N SER A 105 -7.77 2.29 -10.54
CA SER A 105 -8.50 1.05 -10.23
C SER A 105 -7.74 -0.19 -10.67
N ARG A 106 -7.12 -0.16 -11.86
CA ARG A 106 -6.29 -1.24 -12.38
C ARG A 106 -5.03 -1.46 -11.54
N LEU A 107 -4.37 -0.38 -11.11
CA LEU A 107 -3.17 -0.49 -10.27
C LEU A 107 -3.49 -1.01 -8.87
N VAL A 108 -4.52 -0.49 -8.22
CA VAL A 108 -4.98 -0.95 -6.89
C VAL A 108 -5.35 -2.44 -6.92
N SER A 109 -5.98 -2.91 -8.01
CA SER A 109 -6.39 -4.32 -8.15
C SER A 109 -5.22 -5.30 -8.22
N GLN A 110 -4.00 -4.83 -8.53
CA GLN A 110 -2.77 -5.65 -8.58
C GLN A 110 -2.10 -5.82 -7.21
N LEU A 111 -2.46 -5.02 -6.20
CA LEU A 111 -1.93 -5.19 -4.85
C LEU A 111 -2.49 -6.47 -4.21
N PRO A 112 -1.77 -7.16 -3.30
CA PRO A 112 -2.31 -8.29 -2.55
C PRO A 112 -3.50 -7.88 -1.65
N ARG A 113 -4.36 -8.85 -1.32
CA ARG A 113 -5.44 -8.71 -0.32
C ARG A 113 -4.96 -9.25 1.02
#